data_AF-A0A952R931-F1
#
_entry.id   AF-A0A952R931-F1
#
_cell.length_a   1.000
_cell.length_b   1.000
_cell.length_c   1.000
_cell.angle_alpha   90.00
_cell.angle_beta   90.00
_cell.angle_gamma   90.00
#
_symmetry.space_group_name_H-M   'P 1'
#
loop_
_entity.id
_entity.type
_entity.pdbx_description
1 polymer ?
#
loop_
_entity_poly.entity_id
_entity_poly.type
_entity_poly.pdbx_seq_one_letter_code
_entity_poly.pdbx_strand_id
1 'polypeptide(L)' 'MSEPAAKLSVSIPQELVLAMRRRVGPRGLSRFVAQAISHELEREQLGGFLAELEEALGPVSSKELSRARRAWPRR' A
#
# COMPACT_ATOMS: atom_id res chain seq x y z
N MET A 1 16.16 19.20 -0.47
CA MET A 1 17.30 18.43 0.04
C MET A 1 16.82 17.00 0.22
N SER A 2 17.48 16.01 -0.35
CA SER A 2 17.09 14.61 -0.17
C SER A 2 17.24 14.25 1.30
N GLU A 3 16.17 13.75 1.93
CA GLU A 3 16.27 13.21 3.29
C GLU A 3 17.35 12.13 3.36
N PRO A 4 18.14 12.09 4.45
CA PRO A 4 19.17 11.07 4.61
C PRO A 4 18.52 9.68 4.74
N ALA A 5 18.93 8.76 3.88
CA ALA A 5 18.46 7.37 3.93
C ALA A 5 19.12 6.62 5.09
N ALA A 6 18.30 6.06 5.99
CA ALA A 6 18.77 5.14 7.02
C ALA A 6 19.00 3.73 6.44
N LYS A 7 20.11 3.07 6.82
CA LYS A 7 20.35 1.67 6.46
C LYS A 7 19.69 0.76 7.49
N LEU A 8 18.80 -0.11 7.01
CA LEU A 8 18.15 -1.14 7.82
C LEU A 8 18.61 -2.52 7.32
N SER A 9 18.97 -3.41 8.25
CA SER A 9 19.28 -4.82 7.95
C SER A 9 18.12 -5.69 8.43
N VAL A 10 17.48 -6.41 7.50
CA VAL A 10 16.38 -7.34 7.78
C VAL A 10 16.59 -8.63 7.02
N SER A 11 16.14 -9.75 7.59
CA SER A 11 16.12 -11.04 6.91
C SER A 11 14.90 -11.13 6.01
N ILE A 12 15.13 -11.45 4.74
CA ILE A 12 14.08 -11.61 3.73
C ILE A 12 14.24 -13.01 3.11
N PRO A 13 13.15 -13.75 2.84
CA PRO A 13 13.23 -15.02 2.14
C PRO A 13 14.01 -14.90 0.83
N GLN A 14 14.95 -15.82 0.60
CA GLN A 14 15.84 -15.80 -0.56
C GLN A 14 15.05 -15.75 -1.89
N GLU A 15 13.98 -16.54 -1.99
CA GLU A 15 13.13 -16.58 -3.18
C GLU A 15 12.48 -15.22 -3.49
N LEU A 16 12.09 -14.47 -2.46
CA LEU A 16 11.52 -13.15 -2.62
C LEU A 16 12.57 -12.15 -3.13
N VAL A 17 13.79 -12.20 -2.59
CA VAL A 17 14.92 -11.37 -3.05
C VAL A 17 15.22 -11.66 -4.53
N LEU A 18 15.24 -12.94 -4.93
CA LEU A 18 15.47 -13.32 -6.32
C LEU A 18 14.34 -12.82 -7.24
N ALA A 19 13.09 -12.97 -6.84
CA ALA A 19 11.94 -12.47 -7.59
C ALA A 19 11.98 -10.95 -7.78
N MET A 20 12.32 -10.20 -6.72
CA MET A 20 12.48 -8.75 -6.79
C MET A 20 13.62 -8.37 -7.73
N ARG A 21 14.79 -8.99 -7.59
CA ARG A 21 15.94 -8.72 -8.48
C ARG A 21 15.64 -9.00 -9.95
N ARG A 22 14.90 -10.07 -10.26
CA ARG A 22 14.42 -10.35 -11.63
C ARG A 22 13.50 -9.24 -12.15
N ARG A 23 12.64 -8.67 -11.29
CA ARG A 23 11.68 -7.63 -11.67
C ARG A 23 12.29 -6.24 -11.84
N VAL A 24 13.17 -5.81 -10.93
CA VAL A 24 13.67 -4.42 -10.87
C VAL A 24 15.15 -4.26 -11.21
N GLY A 25 15.85 -5.36 -11.44
CA GLY A 25 17.29 -5.37 -11.72
C GLY A 25 18.16 -5.08 -10.49
N PRO A 26 19.50 -5.04 -10.68
CA PRO A 26 20.47 -5.00 -9.58
C PRO A 26 20.48 -3.68 -8.81
N ARG A 27 20.10 -2.56 -9.44
CA ARG A 27 20.10 -1.21 -8.82
C ARG A 27 18.72 -0.75 -8.36
N GLY A 28 17.65 -1.46 -8.75
CA GLY A 28 16.27 -1.07 -8.46
C GLY A 28 15.75 -1.55 -7.10
N LEU A 29 16.48 -2.44 -6.41
CA LEU A 29 15.98 -3.14 -5.23
C LEU A 29 15.65 -2.18 -4.08
N SER A 30 16.55 -1.26 -3.72
CA SER A 30 16.33 -0.33 -2.61
C SER A 30 15.13 0.59 -2.86
N ARG A 31 14.99 1.11 -4.09
CA ARG A 31 13.84 1.93 -4.48
C ARG A 31 12.54 1.15 -4.39
N PHE A 32 12.54 -0.08 -4.90
CA PHE A 32 11.37 -0.94 -4.87
C PHE A 32 10.93 -1.25 -3.43
N VAL A 33 11.88 -1.59 -2.54
CA VAL A 33 11.58 -1.85 -1.14
C VAL A 33 11.02 -0.60 -0.46
N ALA A 34 11.64 0.57 -0.66
CA ALA A 34 11.16 1.81 -0.07
C ALA A 34 9.73 2.14 -0.52
N GLN A 35 9.42 1.98 -1.81
CA GLN A 35 8.07 2.19 -2.34
C GLN A 35 7.07 1.16 -1.79
N ALA A 36 7.47 -0.11 -1.70
CA ALA A 36 6.61 -1.15 -1.15
C ALA A 36 6.24 -0.88 0.31
N ILE A 37 7.21 -0.46 1.13
CA ILE A 37 6.99 -0.09 2.53
C ILE A 37 6.10 1.16 2.63
N SER A 38 6.37 2.21 1.84
CA SER A 38 5.51 3.41 1.82
C SER A 38 4.06 3.05 1.51
N HIS A 39 3.84 2.26 0.45
CA HIS A 39 2.49 1.86 0.08
C HIS A 39 1.82 0.97 1.13
N GLU A 40 2.57 0.16 1.88
CA GLU A 40 2.00 -0.65 2.97
C GLU A 40 1.56 0.24 4.13
N LEU A 41 2.41 1.18 4.57
CA LEU A 41 2.06 2.13 5.62
C LEU A 41 0.86 3.01 5.23
N GLU A 42 0.82 3.47 3.98
CA GLU A 42 -0.32 4.22 3.44
C GLU A 42 -1.61 3.37 3.44
N ARG A 43 -1.51 2.08 3.08
CA ARG A 43 -2.66 1.15 3.13
C ARG A 43 -3.15 0.93 4.56
N GLU A 44 -2.24 0.72 5.51
CA GLU A 44 -2.57 0.54 6.92
C GLU A 44 -3.26 1.79 7.47
N GLN A 45 -2.71 2.98 7.19
CA GLN A 45 -3.30 4.26 7.60
C GLN A 45 -4.69 4.46 7.01
N LEU A 46 -4.86 4.19 5.71
CA LEU A 46 -6.16 4.30 5.05
C LEU A 46 -7.18 3.30 5.63
N GLY A 47 -6.75 2.07 5.90
CA GLY A 47 -7.58 1.05 6.54
C GLY A 47 -8.03 1.46 7.93
N GLY A 48 -7.11 1.99 8.75
CA GLY A 48 -7.43 2.52 10.08
C GLY A 48 -8.44 3.68 10.01
N PHE A 49 -8.24 4.62 9.10
CA PHE A 49 -9.17 5.74 8.93
C PHE A 49 -10.57 5.29 8.48
N LEU A 50 -10.66 4.31 7.57
CA LEU A 50 -11.95 3.74 7.17
C LEU A 50 -12.66 3.05 8.34
N ALA A 51 -11.92 2.33 9.20
CA ALA A 51 -12.47 1.72 10.39
C ALA A 51 -13.01 2.77 11.39
N GLU A 52 -12.26 3.86 11.61
CA GLU A 52 -12.73 4.98 12.45
C GLU A 52 -14.03 5.61 11.91
N LEU A 53 -14.15 5.76 10.59
CA LEU A 53 -15.37 6.27 9.97
C LEU A 53 -16.55 5.31 10.12
N GLU A 54 -16.31 3.99 9.99
CA GLU A 54 -17.36 2.98 10.16
C GLU A 54 -17.86 2.92 11.61
N GLU A 55 -16.97 3.03 12.59
CA GLU A 55 -17.34 3.13 14.01
C GLU A 55 -18.15 4.41 14.30
N ALA A 56 -17.76 5.55 13.71
CA ALA A 56 -18.41 6.84 13.96
C ALA A 56 -19.76 7.00 13.24
N LEU A 57 -19.90 6.45 12.04
CA LEU A 57 -21.05 6.69 11.16
C LEU A 57 -21.93 5.45 10.93
N GLY A 58 -21.43 4.27 11.29
CA GLY A 58 -22.02 2.99 10.95
C GLY A 58 -21.66 2.52 9.53
N PRO A 59 -22.06 1.29 9.17
CA PRO A 59 -21.74 0.69 7.87
C PRO A 59 -22.43 1.44 6.71
N VAL A 60 -21.75 1.50 5.56
CA VAL A 60 -22.29 2.14 4.35
C VAL A 60 -23.52 1.38 3.85
N SER A 61 -24.62 2.09 3.59
CA SER A 61 -25.83 1.45 3.12
C SER A 61 -25.71 0.88 1.71
N SER A 62 -26.43 -0.22 1.43
CA SER A 62 -26.48 -0.84 0.10
C SER A 62 -26.99 0.13 -0.99
N LYS A 63 -27.86 1.07 -0.62
CA LYS A 63 -28.39 2.12 -1.50
C LYS A 63 -27.30 3.10 -1.93
N GLU A 64 -26.45 3.54 -1.00
CA GLU A 64 -25.34 4.45 -1.27
C GLU A 64 -24.25 3.77 -2.09
N LEU A 65 -23.88 2.53 -1.75
CA LEU A 65 -22.95 1.74 -2.56
C LEU A 65 -23.45 1.57 -4.00
N SER A 66 -24.74 1.31 -4.18
CA SER A 66 -25.34 1.19 -5.51
C SER A 66 -25.29 2.51 -6.29
N ARG A 67 -25.50 3.64 -5.62
CA ARG A 67 -25.36 4.97 -6.22
C ARG A 67 -23.92 5.24 -6.66
N ALA A 68 -22.95 4.95 -5.80
CA ALA A 68 -21.52 5.13 -6.09
C ALA A 68 -21.07 4.28 -7.28
N ARG A 69 -21.45 3.00 -7.33
CA ARG A 69 -21.12 2.11 -8.46
C ARG A 69 -21.66 2.60 -9.81
N ARG A 70 -22.85 3.21 -9.83
CA ARG A 70 -23.40 3.83 -11.05
C ARG A 70 -22.66 5.11 -11.46
N ALA A 71 -22.20 5.90 -10.49
CA ALA A 71 -21.46 7.12 -10.74
C ALA A 71 -20.01 6.86 -11.22
N TRP A 72 -19.43 5.73 -10.80
CA TRP A 72 -18.07 5.33 -11.17
C TRP A 72 -18.04 3.94 -11.83
N PRO A 73 -18.59 3.82 -13.06
CA PRO A 73 -18.48 2.57 -13.80
C PRO A 73 -17.00 2.24 -13.99
N ARG A 74 -16.61 1.00 -13.65
CA ARG A 74 -15.22 0.54 -13.74
C ARG A 74 -14.70 0.84 -15.15
N ARG A 75 -13.60 1.60 -15.25
CA ARG A 75 -12.89 1.84 -16.51
C ARG A 75 -12.19 0.57 -16.96
#